data_AF-A0A1D6F4U9-F1
#
_entry.id   AF-A0A1D6F4U9-F1
#
_cell.length_a   1.000
_cell.length_b   1.000
_cell.length_c   1.000
_cell.angle_alpha   90.00
_cell.angle_beta   90.00
_cell.angle_gamma   90.00
#
_symmetry.space_group_name_H-M   'P 1'
#
loop_
_entity.id
_entity.type
_entity.pdbx_description
1 polymer ?
#
loop_
_entity_poly.entity_id
_entity_poly.type
_entity_poly.pdbx_seq_one_letter_code
_entity_poly.pdbx_strand_id
1 'polypeptide(L)' 'MANALGLEGFSRIDAFVNVRSGEVLLIEVNTVPGMTPSTVLIHQALAEEPPVYPHRFFRTLLDLVFARAK' A
#
# COMPACT_ATOMS: atom_id res chain seq x y z
N MET A 1 -8.93 -6.17 4.61
CA MET A 1 -9.06 -6.18 3.14
C MET A 1 -7.94 -6.99 2.47
N ALA A 2 -6.66 -6.62 2.63
CA ALA A 2 -5.52 -7.33 2.03
C ALA A 2 -5.54 -8.85 2.26
N ASN A 3 -5.79 -9.31 3.50
CA ASN A 3 -5.87 -10.76 3.81
C ASN A 3 -7.00 -11.48 3.07
N ALA A 4 -8.17 -10.83 2.92
CA ALA A 4 -9.31 -11.42 2.22
C ALA A 4 -9.05 -11.56 0.71
N LEU A 5 -8.14 -10.74 0.18
CA LEU A 5 -7.73 -10.72 -1.22
C LEU A 5 -6.42 -11.50 -1.47
N GLY A 6 -5.81 -12.07 -0.44
CA GLY A 6 -4.53 -12.79 -0.55
C GLY A 6 -3.37 -11.91 -1.03
N LEU A 7 -3.39 -10.61 -0.71
CA LEU A 7 -2.34 -9.68 -1.14
C LEU A 7 -1.09 -9.81 -0.27
N GLU A 8 0.06 -9.65 -0.91
CA GLU A 8 1.37 -9.83 -0.30
C GLU A 8 2.33 -8.73 -0.74
N GLY A 9 3.33 -8.45 0.10
CA GLY A 9 4.26 -7.34 -0.15
C GLY A 9 3.55 -6.00 -0.04
N PHE A 10 3.28 -5.36 -1.17
CA PHE A 10 2.60 -4.06 -1.24
C PHE A 10 1.58 -4.04 -2.36
N SER A 11 0.55 -3.21 -2.20
CA SER A 11 -0.47 -2.94 -3.20
C SER A 11 -1.12 -1.59 -2.91
N ARG A 12 -1.63 -0.91 -3.94
CA ARG A 12 -2.55 0.22 -3.79
C ARG A 12 -3.98 -0.27 -3.98
N ILE A 13 -4.84 -0.02 -3.00
CA ILE A 13 -6.26 -0.34 -3.06
C ILE A 13 -7.03 0.96 -3.26
N ASP A 14 -7.75 1.06 -4.37
CA ASP A 14 -8.56 2.22 -4.69
C ASP A 14 -10.03 1.92 -4.35
N ALA A 15 -10.68 2.83 -3.63
CA ALA A 15 -12.04 2.63 -3.15
C ALA A 15 -12.82 3.95 -3.08
N PHE A 16 -14.14 3.86 -3.22
CA PHE A 16 -15.06 4.91 -2.79
C PHE A 16 -15.54 4.65 -1.37
N VAL A 17 -15.73 5.71 -0.59
CA VAL A 17 -16.32 5.63 0.74
C VAL A 17 -17.57 6.50 0.79
N ASN A 18 -18.69 5.92 1.21
CA ASN A 18 -19.89 6.69 1.52
C ASN A 18 -19.67 7.44 2.83
N VAL A 19 -19.59 8.77 2.77
CA VAL A 19 -19.29 9.62 3.94
C VAL A 19 -20.38 9.61 5.03
N ARG A 20 -21.58 9.11 4.73
CA ARG A 20 -22.69 9.02 5.70
C ARG A 20 -22.78 7.65 6.35
N SER A 21 -22.65 6.58 5.57
CA SER A 21 -22.79 5.21 6.08
C SER A 21 -21.45 4.54 6.44
N GLY A 22 -20.33 5.07 5.94
CA GLY A 22 -19.02 4.42 6.03
C GLY A 22 -18.85 3.21 5.10
N GLU A 23 -19.84 2.94 4.23
CA GLU A 23 -19.74 1.85 3.26
C GLU A 23 -18.58 2.08 2.29
N VAL A 24 -17.77 1.05 2.08
CA VAL A 24 -16.60 1.08 1.20
C VAL A 24 -16.88 0.24 -0.05
N LEU A 25 -16.83 0.88 -1.22
CA LEU A 25 -16.92 0.21 -2.51
C LEU A 25 -15.52 0.12 -3.14
N LEU A 26 -15.03 -1.12 -3.30
CA LEU A 26 -13.74 -1.39 -3.95
C LEU A 26 -13.82 -1.06 -5.45
N ILE A 27 -12.86 -0.29 -5.96
CA ILE A 27 -12.73 0.03 -7.39
C ILE A 27 -11.76 -0.95 -8.04
N GLU A 28 -10.51 -0.94 -7.58
CA GLU A 28 -9.44 -1.80 -8.10
C GLU A 28 -8.34 -2.05 -7.07
N VAL A 29 -7.52 -3.07 -7.37
CA VAL A 29 -6.35 -3.44 -6.59
C VAL A 29 -5.15 -3.45 -7.53
N ASN A 30 -4.26 -2.49 -7.34
CA ASN A 30 -3.00 -2.39 -8.06
C ASN A 30 -1.94 -3.18 -7.29
N THR A 31 -1.67 -4.42 -7.71
CA THR A 31 -0.65 -5.29 -7.06
C THR A 31 0.77 -4.79 -7.28
N VAL A 32 1.02 -4.07 -8.38
CA VAL A 32 2.25 -3.30 -8.61
C VAL A 32 1.84 -1.90 -9.06
N PRO A 33 1.66 -0.95 -8.12
CA PRO A 33 1.30 0.42 -8.47
C PRO A 33 2.47 1.16 -9.11
N GLY A 34 2.20 2.37 -9.62
CA GLY A 34 3.25 3.27 -10.11
C GLY A 34 4.36 3.52 -9.07
N MET A 35 5.57 3.82 -9.54
CA MET A 35 6.77 3.97 -8.70
C MET A 35 7.40 5.36 -8.83
N THR A 36 6.64 6.34 -9.33
CA THR A 36 7.11 7.72 -9.49
C THR A 36 7.00 8.48 -8.16
N PRO A 37 7.77 9.57 -7.97
CA PRO A 37 7.65 10.40 -6.77
C PRO A 37 6.24 10.90 -6.49
N SER A 38 5.43 11.12 -7.54
CA SER A 38 4.04 11.58 -7.44
C SER A 38 3.03 10.46 -7.15
N THR A 39 3.47 9.22 -6.93
CA THR A 39 2.55 8.12 -6.63
C THR A 39 1.98 8.27 -5.23
N VAL A 40 0.64 8.25 -5.11
CA VAL A 40 -0.08 8.48 -3.85
C VAL A 40 0.39 7.61 -2.69
N LEU A 41 0.75 6.34 -2.96
CA LEU A 41 1.25 5.42 -1.93
C LEU A 41 2.52 5.94 -1.24
N ILE A 42 3.39 6.63 -1.98
CA ILE A 42 4.62 7.24 -1.43
C ILE A 42 4.28 8.45 -0.56
N HIS A 43 3.30 9.26 -0.96
CA HIS A 43 2.82 10.37 -0.15
C HIS A 43 2.13 9.89 1.14
N GLN A 44 1.37 8.80 1.07
CA GLN A 44 0.74 8.17 2.23
C GLN A 44 1.79 7.64 3.21
N ALA A 45 2.83 6.94 2.72
CA ALA A 45 3.94 6.48 3.56
C ALA A 45 4.66 7.63 4.29
N LEU A 46 4.83 8.78 3.62
CA LEU A 46 5.40 9.99 4.22
C LEU A 46 4.49 10.67 5.25
N ALA A 47 3.17 10.43 5.19
CA ALA A 47 2.19 11.00 6.12
C ALA A 47 2.00 10.16 7.39
N GLU A 48 2.60 8.97 7.46
CA GLU A 48 2.65 8.15 8.67
C GLU A 48 3.45 8.83 9.80
N GLU A 49 3.24 8.40 11.04
CA GLU A 49 3.96 8.88 12.22
C GLU A 49 4.66 7.69 12.92
N PRO A 50 6.00 7.55 12.82
CA PRO A 50 6.93 8.44 12.13
C PRO A 50 6.88 8.31 10.59
N PRO A 51 7.29 9.35 9.84
CA PRO A 51 7.30 9.31 8.37
C PRO A 51 8.12 8.17 7.80
N VAL A 52 7.53 7.40 6.89
CA VAL A 52 8.22 6.33 6.15
C VAL A 52 8.74 6.88 4.83
N TYR A 53 10.00 7.31 4.83
CA TYR A 53 10.66 7.81 3.61
C TYR A 53 10.82 6.70 2.55
N PRO A 54 10.85 7.05 1.24
CA PRO A 54 10.87 6.08 0.14
C PRO A 54 11.96 5.00 0.27
N HIS A 55 13.17 5.38 0.69
CA HIS A 55 14.27 4.42 0.87
C HIS A 55 13.96 3.37 1.96
N ARG A 56 13.28 3.76 3.05
CA ARG A 56 12.82 2.83 4.09
C ARG A 56 11.70 1.97 3.57
N PHE A 57 10.70 2.56 2.91
CA PHE A 57 9.57 1.84 2.34
C PHE A 57 10.03 0.70 1.42
N PHE A 58 10.91 0.98 0.45
CA PHE A 58 11.41 -0.04 -0.46
C PHE A 58 12.37 -1.04 0.22
N ARG A 59 13.13 -0.61 1.23
CA ARG A 59 13.97 -1.51 2.02
C ARG A 59 13.13 -2.55 2.77
N THR A 60 12.02 -2.13 3.38
CA THR A 60 11.07 -3.02 4.07
C THR A 60 10.48 -4.05 3.11
N LEU A 61 10.10 -3.64 1.91
CA LEU A 61 9.64 -4.56 0.86
C LEU A 61 10.67 -5.63 0.51
N LEU A 62 11.93 -5.24 0.36
CA LEU A 62 13.01 -6.16 0.06
C LEU A 62 13.27 -7.12 1.24
N ASP A 63 13.20 -6.62 2.48
CA ASP A 63 13.36 -7.45 3.69
C ASP A 63 12.24 -8.50 3.82
N LEU A 64 11.00 -8.13 3.47
CA LEU A 64 9.86 -9.05 3.45
C LEU A 64 10.10 -10.20 2.46
N VAL A 65 10.60 -9.90 1.26
CA VAL A 65 10.90 -10.93 0.25
C VAL A 65 12.01 -11.86 0.74
N PHE A 66 13.08 -11.33 1.35
CA PHE A 66 14.18 -12.15 1.86
C PHE A 66 13.79 -13.02 3.06
N ALA A 67 12.94 -12.53 3.96
CA ALA A 67 12.42 -13.31 5.07
C ALA A 67 11.61 -14.52 4.59
N ARG A 68 11.03 -14.43 3.39
CA ARG A 68 10.19 -15.46 2.78
C ARG A 68 10.95 -16.46 1.92
N ALA A 69 12.13 -16.10 1.43
CA ALA A 69 13.00 -16.96 0.65
C ALA A 69 13.81 -17.95 1.51
N LYS A 70 13.69 -17.87 2.84
CA LYS A 70 14.18 -18.85 3.82
C LYS A 70 13.07 -19.81 4.19
#